data_AF-A0A968NXP9-F1
#
_entry.id   AF-A0A968NXP9-F1
#
_cell.length_a   1.000
_cell.length_b   1.000
_cell.length_c   1.000
_cell.angle_alpha   90.00
_cell.angle_beta   90.00
_cell.angle_gamma   90.00
#
_symmetry.space_group_name_H-M   'P 1'
#
loop_
_entity.id
_entity.type
_entity.pdbx_description
1 polymer ?
#
loop_
_entity_poly.entity_id
_entity_poly.type
_entity_poly.pdbx_seq_one_letter_code
_entity_poly.pdbx_strand_id
1 'polypeptide(L)'
;MRSHQQRLSLNLPATPAGLKQAEQEAKIIAAQLLQNTFSWRSYLIVNGDRLQQMDLPAKLQAFEQHYFAQSTSRPASARTTWETAYAPYLRKLSAIAQSRPALSLPEAIYAAVQATKPNSRSRQICCTALNALCEFLAVELPTELKQYAGNYSPNRTQARSLPTDDQIVKAIDLIPNPAWRFVYGIMAAYGLRNHEVFFL
;
A
#
# COMPACT_ATOMS: atom_id res chain seq x y z
N MET A 1 -18.54 14.56 -30.50
CA MET A 1 -17.37 13.86 -29.91
C MET A 1 -16.86 12.85 -30.93
N ARG A 2 -15.58 12.84 -31.28
CA ARG A 2 -15.00 11.81 -32.17
C ARG A 2 -14.96 10.48 -31.40
N SER A 3 -15.34 9.37 -32.03
CA SER A 3 -15.15 8.05 -31.43
C SER A 3 -13.65 7.80 -31.28
N HIS A 4 -13.20 7.59 -30.05
CA HIS A 4 -11.81 7.23 -29.77
C HIS A 4 -11.73 5.71 -29.75
N GLN A 5 -11.08 5.12 -30.77
CA GLN A 5 -10.91 3.68 -30.85
C GLN A 5 -9.63 3.28 -30.11
N GLN A 6 -9.75 2.36 -29.13
CA GLN A 6 -8.59 1.76 -28.47
C GLN A 6 -8.49 0.27 -28.86
N ARG A 7 -7.27 -0.23 -28.96
CA ARG A 7 -7.00 -1.64 -29.25
C ARG A 7 -6.67 -2.37 -27.96
N LEU A 8 -7.26 -3.54 -27.79
CA LEU A 8 -7.06 -4.41 -26.64
C LEU A 8 -6.47 -5.75 -27.12
N SER A 9 -5.28 -6.09 -26.65
CA SER A 9 -4.63 -7.37 -26.96
C SER A 9 -5.07 -8.43 -25.96
N LEU A 10 -5.74 -9.48 -26.43
CA LEU A 10 -6.25 -10.56 -25.58
C LEU A 10 -5.25 -11.70 -25.33
N ASN A 11 -4.12 -11.71 -26.06
CA ASN A 11 -3.10 -12.77 -26.06
C ASN A 11 -3.67 -14.17 -26.36
N LEU A 12 -4.65 -14.23 -27.27
CA LEU A 12 -5.29 -15.48 -27.70
C LEU A 12 -4.64 -16.00 -28.99
N PRO A 13 -4.53 -17.32 -29.18
CA PRO A 13 -4.00 -17.89 -30.41
C PRO A 13 -4.94 -17.60 -31.60
N ALA A 14 -4.38 -17.41 -32.80
CA ALA A 14 -5.13 -17.17 -34.04
C ALA A 14 -5.78 -18.45 -34.59
N THR A 15 -6.63 -19.09 -33.78
CA THR A 15 -7.37 -20.32 -34.11
C THR A 15 -8.87 -20.06 -34.05
N PRO A 16 -9.72 -20.92 -34.65
CA PRO A 16 -11.18 -20.78 -34.53
C PRO A 16 -11.68 -20.78 -33.08
N ALA A 17 -11.00 -21.52 -32.19
CA ALA A 17 -11.29 -21.52 -30.76
C ALA A 17 -10.92 -20.17 -30.11
N GLY A 18 -9.75 -19.62 -30.43
CA GLY A 18 -9.32 -18.30 -29.96
C GLY A 18 -10.24 -17.17 -30.46
N LEU A 19 -10.77 -17.27 -31.68
CA LEU A 19 -11.75 -16.31 -32.20
C LEU A 19 -13.05 -16.32 -31.40
N LYS A 20 -13.59 -17.50 -31.05
CA LYS A 20 -14.77 -17.62 -30.19
C LYS A 20 -14.55 -17.03 -28.80
N GLN A 21 -13.38 -17.26 -28.22
CA GLN A 21 -13.01 -16.66 -26.93
C GLN A 21 -12.91 -15.12 -27.03
N ALA A 22 -12.33 -14.59 -28.11
CA ALA A 22 -12.27 -13.15 -28.34
C ALA A 22 -13.67 -12.53 -28.48
N GLU A 23 -14.60 -13.22 -29.16
CA GLU A 23 -15.99 -12.78 -29.29
C GLU A 23 -16.71 -12.77 -27.93
N GLN A 24 -16.51 -13.82 -27.13
CA GLN A 24 -17.05 -13.89 -25.77
C GLN A 24 -16.54 -12.75 -24.89
N GLU A 25 -15.24 -12.48 -24.94
CA GLU A 25 -14.64 -11.37 -24.20
C GLU A 25 -15.18 -10.01 -24.67
N ALA A 26 -15.36 -9.82 -25.98
CA ALA A 26 -15.96 -8.60 -26.52
C ALA A 26 -17.40 -8.38 -25.98
N LYS A 27 -18.19 -9.45 -25.83
CA LYS A 27 -19.53 -9.38 -25.22
C LYS A 27 -19.47 -9.00 -23.74
N ILE A 28 -18.51 -9.54 -22.99
CA ILE A 28 -18.29 -9.19 -21.58
C ILE A 28 -17.92 -7.70 -21.46
N ILE A 29 -16.98 -7.22 -22.27
CA ILE A 29 -16.58 -5.81 -22.31
C ILE A 29 -17.76 -4.91 -22.66
N ALA A 30 -18.56 -5.28 -23.67
CA ALA A 30 -19.76 -4.52 -24.03
C ALA A 30 -20.76 -4.42 -22.88
N ALA A 31 -20.99 -5.53 -22.16
CA ALA A 31 -21.84 -5.54 -20.97
C ALA A 31 -21.29 -4.64 -19.85
N GLN A 32 -19.98 -4.70 -19.58
CA GLN A 32 -19.32 -3.85 -18.58
C GLN A 32 -19.38 -2.37 -18.95
N LEU A 33 -19.23 -2.02 -20.23
CA LEU A 33 -19.36 -0.65 -20.72
C LEU A 33 -20.80 -0.14 -20.53
N LEU A 34 -21.81 -0.95 -20.86
CA LEU A 34 -23.23 -0.61 -20.62
C LEU A 34 -23.53 -0.40 -19.14
N GLN A 35 -22.87 -1.15 -18.25
CA GLN A 35 -23.03 -1.04 -16.81
C GLN A 35 -22.13 0.02 -16.17
N ASN A 36 -21.28 0.71 -16.94
CA ASN A 36 -20.24 1.61 -16.46
C ASN A 36 -19.27 0.96 -15.45
N THR A 37 -19.07 -0.37 -15.53
CA THR A 37 -18.15 -1.14 -14.67
C THR A 37 -16.86 -1.52 -15.38
N PHE A 38 -16.69 -1.15 -16.65
CA PHE A 38 -15.48 -1.45 -17.41
C PHE A 38 -14.25 -0.78 -16.81
N SER A 39 -13.17 -1.54 -16.67
CA SER A 39 -11.89 -1.04 -16.17
C SER A 39 -10.73 -1.58 -17.01
N TRP A 40 -9.92 -0.67 -17.56
CA TRP A 40 -8.68 -1.03 -18.25
C TRP A 40 -7.71 -1.82 -17.36
N ARG A 41 -7.84 -1.72 -16.03
CA ARG A 41 -7.01 -2.46 -15.07
C ARG A 41 -7.13 -3.97 -15.23
N SER A 42 -8.30 -4.50 -15.59
CA SER A 42 -8.53 -5.93 -15.84
C SER A 42 -7.68 -6.49 -16.98
N TYR A 43 -7.20 -5.60 -17.85
CA TYR A 43 -6.42 -5.91 -19.03
C TYR A 43 -4.94 -5.50 -18.90
N LEU A 44 -4.51 -5.06 -17.72
CA LEU A 44 -3.10 -4.81 -17.47
C LEU A 44 -2.33 -6.13 -17.49
N ILE A 45 -1.36 -6.17 -18.39
CA ILE A 45 -0.36 -7.24 -18.45
C ILE A 45 0.76 -6.83 -17.49
N VAL A 46 0.99 -7.64 -16.46
CA VAL A 46 2.15 -7.48 -15.57
C VAL A 46 2.99 -8.74 -15.68
N ASN A 47 4.28 -8.62 -15.95
CA ASN A 47 5.19 -9.77 -16.11
C ASN A 47 4.71 -10.86 -17.11
N GLY A 48 3.94 -10.49 -18.14
CA GLY A 48 3.49 -11.39 -19.21
C GLY A 48 2.08 -11.97 -19.04
N ASP A 49 1.49 -11.90 -17.85
CA ASP A 49 0.14 -12.42 -17.57
C ASP A 49 -0.88 -11.31 -17.25
N ARG A 50 -2.18 -11.62 -17.39
CA ARG A 50 -3.24 -10.73 -16.93
C ARG A 50 -3.28 -10.73 -15.40
N LEU A 51 -3.33 -9.55 -14.80
CA LEU A 51 -3.36 -9.39 -13.34
C LEU A 51 -4.46 -10.23 -12.64
N GLN A 52 -5.60 -10.45 -13.29
CA GLN A 52 -6.68 -11.28 -12.74
C GLN A 52 -6.31 -12.78 -12.65
N GLN A 53 -5.51 -13.28 -13.59
CA GLN A 53 -5.13 -14.69 -13.73
C GLN A 53 -3.95 -15.09 -12.82
N MET A 54 -3.23 -14.11 -12.29
CA MET A 54 -2.12 -14.32 -11.37
C MET A 54 -2.56 -14.93 -10.03
N ASP A 55 -1.68 -15.73 -9.46
CA ASP A 55 -1.78 -16.15 -8.07
C ASP A 55 -1.53 -14.96 -7.10
N LEU A 56 -1.81 -15.17 -5.83
CA LEU A 56 -1.65 -14.12 -4.82
C LEU A 56 -0.19 -13.64 -4.71
N PRO A 57 0.84 -14.50 -4.65
CA PRO A 57 2.24 -14.07 -4.66
C PRO A 57 2.58 -13.13 -5.83
N ALA A 58 2.21 -13.46 -7.07
CA ALA A 58 2.46 -12.61 -8.22
C ALA A 58 1.69 -11.29 -8.15
N LYS A 59 0.44 -11.30 -7.66
CA LYS A 59 -0.34 -10.07 -7.40
C LYS A 59 0.34 -9.15 -6.39
N LEU A 60 0.92 -9.70 -5.33
CA LEU A 60 1.65 -8.93 -4.32
C LEU A 60 2.94 -8.32 -4.87
N GLN A 61 3.67 -9.08 -5.69
CA GLN A 61 4.88 -8.58 -6.37
C GLN A 61 4.55 -7.47 -7.38
N ALA A 62 3.48 -7.64 -8.16
CA ALA A 62 2.97 -6.61 -9.07
C ALA A 62 2.60 -5.33 -8.33
N PHE A 63 1.97 -5.46 -7.16
CA PHE A 63 1.63 -4.31 -6.32
C PHE A 63 2.85 -3.57 -5.80
N GLU A 64 3.89 -4.30 -5.38
CA GLU A 64 5.18 -3.72 -4.97
C GLU A 64 5.82 -2.89 -6.08
N GLN A 65 5.91 -3.46 -7.27
CA GLN A 65 6.46 -2.77 -8.45
C GLN A 65 5.64 -1.50 -8.77
N HIS A 66 4.31 -1.60 -8.73
CA HIS A 66 3.42 -0.47 -8.96
C HIS A 66 3.56 0.64 -7.91
N TYR A 67 3.75 0.28 -6.64
CA TYR A 67 3.96 1.24 -5.55
C TYR A 67 5.27 2.03 -5.75
N PHE A 68 6.37 1.32 -6.07
CA PHE A 68 7.67 1.97 -6.29
C PHE A 68 7.72 2.79 -7.57
N ALA A 69 7.04 2.34 -8.64
CA ALA A 69 6.94 3.10 -9.89
C ALA A 69 6.24 4.47 -9.73
N GLN A 70 5.32 4.60 -8.75
CA GLN A 70 4.66 5.87 -8.45
C GLN A 70 5.45 6.77 -7.48
N SER A 71 6.42 6.22 -6.77
CA SER A 71 7.11 6.92 -5.67
C SER A 71 8.49 7.47 -6.05
N THR A 72 8.68 7.83 -7.32
CA THR A 72 9.98 8.18 -7.92
C THR A 72 10.63 9.43 -7.31
N SER A 73 9.84 10.37 -6.78
CA SER A 73 10.34 11.64 -6.25
C SER A 73 11.03 11.51 -4.87
N ARG A 74 10.76 10.45 -4.10
CA ARG A 74 11.31 10.27 -2.74
C ARG A 74 11.61 8.80 -2.42
N PRO A 75 12.59 8.19 -3.12
CA PRO A 75 12.81 6.74 -3.09
C PRO A 75 13.13 6.18 -1.70
N ALA A 76 13.94 6.88 -0.89
CA ALA A 76 14.28 6.45 0.46
C ALA A 76 13.03 6.40 1.38
N SER A 77 12.22 7.45 1.38
CA SER A 77 10.99 7.51 2.18
C SER A 77 9.95 6.48 1.73
N ALA A 78 9.86 6.24 0.42
CA ALA A 78 8.97 5.25 -0.17
C ALA A 78 9.36 3.85 0.31
N ARG A 79 10.67 3.54 0.30
CA ARG A 79 11.22 2.27 0.78
C ARG A 79 10.96 2.05 2.26
N THR A 80 11.25 3.04 3.12
CA THR A 80 10.95 2.92 4.55
C THR A 80 9.45 2.72 4.80
N THR A 81 8.59 3.45 4.08
CA THR A 81 7.14 3.29 4.20
C THR A 81 6.71 1.90 3.76
N TRP A 82 7.26 1.38 2.65
CA TRP A 82 6.98 0.03 2.19
C TRP A 82 7.36 -1.03 3.23
N GLU A 83 8.61 -1.00 3.69
CA GLU A 83 9.18 -1.98 4.63
C GLU A 83 8.46 -1.98 5.98
N THR A 84 8.03 -0.82 6.46
CA THR A 84 7.44 -0.67 7.80
C THR A 84 5.91 -0.70 7.81
N ALA A 85 5.25 -0.21 6.76
CA ALA A 85 3.81 0.00 6.74
C ALA A 85 3.05 -0.92 5.77
N TYR A 86 3.68 -1.44 4.71
CA TYR A 86 3.00 -2.28 3.72
C TYR A 86 3.43 -3.75 3.83
N ALA A 87 4.71 -4.03 3.61
CA ALA A 87 5.28 -5.37 3.52
C ALA A 87 4.91 -6.30 4.70
N PRO A 88 4.86 -5.85 5.98
CA PRO A 88 4.48 -6.73 7.09
C PRO A 88 3.05 -7.25 6.99
N TYR A 89 2.10 -6.43 6.51
CA TYR A 89 0.69 -6.80 6.42
C TYR A 89 0.39 -7.58 5.14
N LEU A 90 1.12 -7.33 4.05
CA LEU A 90 1.07 -8.17 2.83
C LEU A 90 1.62 -9.58 3.10
N ARG A 91 2.72 -9.69 3.86
CA ARG A 91 3.23 -11.00 4.32
C ARG A 91 2.22 -11.73 5.21
N LYS A 92 1.56 -11.01 6.13
CA LYS A 92 0.49 -11.57 6.96
C LYS A 92 -0.68 -12.09 6.12
N LEU A 93 -1.13 -11.31 5.12
CA LEU A 93 -2.17 -11.74 4.18
C LEU A 93 -1.76 -13.03 3.45
N SER A 94 -0.54 -13.07 2.91
CA SER A 94 0.00 -14.25 2.22
C SER A 94 0.00 -15.49 3.11
N ALA A 95 0.49 -15.37 4.35
CA ALA A 95 0.50 -16.47 5.32
C ALA A 95 -0.92 -16.97 5.68
N ILE A 96 -1.89 -16.06 5.79
CA ILE A 96 -3.30 -16.44 6.05
C ILE A 96 -3.90 -17.16 4.83
N ALA A 97 -3.67 -16.66 3.63
CA ALA A 97 -4.15 -17.31 2.41
C ALA A 97 -3.54 -18.71 2.21
N GLN A 98 -2.25 -18.86 2.53
CA GLN A 98 -1.55 -20.16 2.46
C GLN A 98 -2.07 -21.16 3.51
N SER A 99 -2.29 -20.71 4.75
CA SER A 99 -2.80 -21.58 5.82
C SER A 99 -4.29 -21.90 5.70
N ARG A 100 -5.05 -21.12 4.92
CA ARG A 100 -6.49 -21.26 4.74
C ARG A 100 -6.87 -21.11 3.25
N PRO A 101 -6.49 -22.08 2.40
CA PRO A 101 -6.68 -21.98 0.94
C PRO A 101 -8.16 -21.94 0.50
N ALA A 102 -9.09 -22.31 1.38
CA ALA A 102 -10.52 -22.22 1.13
C ALA A 102 -11.07 -20.78 1.20
N LEU A 103 -10.32 -19.83 1.77
CA LEU A 103 -10.75 -18.43 1.84
C LEU A 103 -10.59 -17.75 0.48
N SER A 104 -11.63 -17.05 0.06
CA SER A 104 -11.52 -16.05 -0.99
C SER A 104 -10.58 -14.91 -0.59
N LEU A 105 -10.09 -14.16 -1.57
CA LEU A 105 -9.22 -13.00 -1.31
C LEU A 105 -9.86 -11.96 -0.35
N PRO A 106 -11.13 -11.55 -0.52
CA PRO A 106 -11.80 -10.68 0.45
C PRO A 106 -11.81 -11.24 1.88
N GLU A 107 -12.10 -12.53 2.05
CA GLU A 107 -12.12 -13.17 3.37
C GLU A 107 -10.72 -13.24 3.99
N ALA A 108 -9.68 -13.53 3.21
CA ALA A 108 -8.29 -13.51 3.66
C ALA A 108 -7.86 -12.09 4.09
N ILE A 109 -8.32 -11.06 3.37
CA ILE A 109 -8.09 -9.65 3.73
C ILE A 109 -8.75 -9.31 5.07
N TYR A 110 -10.02 -9.68 5.27
CA TYR A 110 -10.70 -9.46 6.54
C TYR A 110 -10.03 -10.22 7.69
N ALA A 111 -9.61 -11.46 7.46
CA ALA A 111 -8.86 -12.24 8.45
C ALA A 111 -7.51 -11.58 8.81
N ALA A 112 -6.77 -11.05 7.83
CA ALA A 112 -5.52 -10.32 8.04
C ALA A 112 -5.73 -9.04 8.86
N VAL A 113 -6.81 -8.30 8.55
CA VAL A 113 -7.23 -7.16 9.37
C VAL A 113 -7.51 -7.66 10.78
N GLN A 114 -8.45 -8.57 10.99
CA GLN A 114 -8.90 -9.02 12.32
C GLN A 114 -7.75 -9.55 13.20
N ALA A 115 -6.72 -10.17 12.62
CA ALA A 115 -5.52 -10.65 13.30
C ALA A 115 -4.57 -9.56 13.86
N THR A 116 -4.86 -8.27 13.67
CA THR A 116 -4.18 -7.18 14.40
C THR A 116 -4.95 -6.81 15.69
N LYS A 117 -4.42 -5.96 16.57
CA LYS A 117 -5.15 -5.54 17.78
C LYS A 117 -6.21 -4.48 17.43
N PRO A 118 -7.49 -4.61 17.81
CA PRO A 118 -8.49 -3.56 17.60
C PRO A 118 -8.07 -2.20 18.17
N ASN A 119 -8.50 -1.10 17.55
CA ASN A 119 -8.23 0.29 17.98
C ASN A 119 -6.74 0.62 18.20
N SER A 120 -5.86 0.06 17.36
CA SER A 120 -4.41 0.26 17.46
C SER A 120 -3.83 0.91 16.20
N ARG A 121 -2.66 1.52 16.33
CA ARG A 121 -1.92 2.04 15.18
C ARG A 121 -1.60 0.96 14.15
N SER A 122 -1.29 -0.27 14.58
CA SER A 122 -1.02 -1.37 13.66
C SER A 122 -2.26 -1.80 12.89
N ARG A 123 -3.45 -1.80 13.51
CA ARG A 123 -4.73 -2.02 12.82
C ARG A 123 -4.99 -0.93 11.78
N GLN A 124 -4.78 0.33 12.13
CA GLN A 124 -4.97 1.43 11.18
C GLN A 124 -4.06 1.28 9.96
N ILE A 125 -2.76 1.03 10.17
CA ILE A 125 -1.79 0.84 9.09
C ILE A 125 -2.14 -0.41 8.26
N CYS A 126 -2.55 -1.50 8.90
CA CYS A 126 -3.01 -2.71 8.22
C CYS A 126 -4.18 -2.42 7.27
N CYS A 127 -5.19 -1.66 7.73
CA CYS A 127 -6.31 -1.26 6.88
C CYS A 127 -5.84 -0.39 5.71
N THR A 128 -4.96 0.59 5.95
CA THR A 128 -4.40 1.43 4.88
C THR A 128 -3.69 0.59 3.80
N ALA A 129 -2.78 -0.29 4.21
CA ALA A 129 -2.00 -1.09 3.28
C ALA A 129 -2.87 -2.06 2.46
N LEU A 130 -3.82 -2.72 3.11
CA LEU A 130 -4.73 -3.66 2.43
C LEU A 130 -5.77 -2.94 1.57
N ASN A 131 -6.19 -1.72 1.93
CA ASN A 131 -7.07 -0.92 1.08
C ASN A 131 -6.36 -0.51 -0.21
N ALA A 132 -5.11 -0.06 -0.11
CA ALA A 132 -4.29 0.25 -1.28
C ALA A 132 -4.07 -0.98 -2.20
N LEU A 133 -3.93 -2.18 -1.61
CA LEU A 133 -3.91 -3.42 -2.39
C LEU A 133 -5.25 -3.66 -3.10
N CYS A 134 -6.39 -3.47 -2.42
CA CYS A 134 -7.71 -3.64 -3.03
C CYS A 134 -7.94 -2.67 -4.19
N GLU A 135 -7.54 -1.41 -4.03
CA GLU A 135 -7.59 -0.40 -5.09
C GLU A 135 -6.73 -0.79 -6.30
N PHE A 136 -5.52 -1.30 -6.04
CA PHE A 136 -4.63 -1.79 -7.10
C PHE A 136 -5.22 -2.99 -7.86
N LEU A 137 -5.78 -3.96 -7.13
CA LEU A 137 -6.38 -5.17 -7.69
C LEU A 137 -7.80 -4.96 -8.22
N ALA A 138 -8.39 -3.78 -8.01
CA ALA A 138 -9.80 -3.48 -8.26
C ALA A 138 -10.75 -4.50 -7.59
N VAL A 139 -10.45 -4.88 -6.35
CA VAL A 139 -11.27 -5.81 -5.55
C VAL A 139 -12.27 -4.99 -4.75
N GLU A 140 -13.55 -5.20 -5.02
CA GLU A 140 -14.61 -4.63 -4.20
C GLU A 140 -14.80 -5.48 -2.94
N LEU A 141 -14.79 -4.80 -1.79
CA LEU A 141 -15.04 -5.41 -0.50
C LEU A 141 -16.47 -5.12 -0.07
N PRO A 142 -17.22 -6.11 0.45
CA PRO A 142 -18.58 -5.90 0.96
C PRO A 142 -18.69 -4.82 2.04
N THR A 143 -17.61 -4.61 2.79
CA THR A 143 -17.50 -3.62 3.85
C THR A 143 -16.14 -2.95 3.81
N GLU A 144 -16.12 -1.62 3.83
CA GLU A 144 -14.89 -0.83 3.80
C GLU A 144 -13.96 -1.14 4.97
N LEU A 145 -12.66 -1.32 4.68
CA LEU A 145 -11.66 -1.60 5.71
C LEU A 145 -11.49 -0.46 6.72
N LYS A 146 -11.85 0.78 6.33
CA LYS A 146 -11.80 1.95 7.21
C LYS A 146 -12.65 1.78 8.46
N GLN A 147 -13.76 1.04 8.37
CA GLN A 147 -14.64 0.76 9.51
C GLN A 147 -13.95 -0.11 10.57
N TYR A 148 -12.97 -0.93 10.16
CA TYR A 148 -12.21 -1.81 11.03
C TYR A 148 -10.95 -1.17 11.62
N ALA A 149 -10.54 0.01 11.13
CA ALA A 149 -9.39 0.75 11.63
C ALA A 149 -9.58 1.16 13.11
N GLY A 150 -10.83 1.37 13.52
CA GLY A 150 -11.23 1.77 14.86
C GLY A 150 -11.00 3.25 15.16
N ASN A 151 -11.20 3.63 16.42
CA ASN A 151 -11.11 5.03 16.89
C ASN A 151 -9.69 5.39 17.38
N TYR A 152 -8.65 4.84 16.77
CA TYR A 152 -7.27 5.21 17.12
C TYR A 152 -7.05 6.67 16.77
N SER A 153 -6.98 7.53 17.78
CA SER A 153 -6.64 8.94 17.64
C SER A 153 -5.24 9.19 18.22
N PRO A 154 -4.38 9.93 17.52
CA PRO A 154 -3.11 10.37 18.09
C PRO A 154 -3.30 11.17 19.39
N ASN A 155 -4.47 11.78 19.64
CA ASN A 155 -4.77 12.43 20.93
C ASN A 155 -4.87 11.48 22.13
N ARG A 156 -4.89 10.16 21.93
CA ARG A 156 -4.79 9.16 23.01
C ARG A 156 -3.37 8.63 23.23
N THR A 157 -2.39 9.07 22.44
CA THR A 157 -0.99 8.80 22.77
C THR A 157 -0.62 9.60 24.00
N GLN A 158 0.19 9.02 24.89
CA GLN A 158 0.68 9.72 26.09
C GLN A 158 1.22 11.08 25.65
N ALA A 159 0.72 12.16 26.28
CA ALA A 159 1.23 13.50 26.05
C ALA A 159 2.75 13.45 26.26
N ARG A 160 3.51 13.74 25.21
CA ARG A 160 4.97 13.85 25.34
C ARG A 160 5.24 15.08 26.19
N SER A 161 5.80 14.89 27.38
CA SER A 161 6.32 15.99 28.17
C SER A 161 7.50 16.60 27.41
N LEU A 162 7.34 17.84 26.96
CA LEU A 162 8.44 18.57 26.35
C LEU A 162 9.40 19.05 27.45
N PRO A 163 10.72 18.98 27.22
CA PRO A 163 11.69 19.55 28.16
C PRO A 163 11.58 21.08 28.18
N THR A 164 11.90 21.67 29.33
CA THR A 164 12.09 23.12 29.49
C THR A 164 13.41 23.58 28.89
N ASP A 165 13.54 24.88 28.60
CA ASP A 165 14.78 25.47 28.07
C ASP A 165 16.01 25.15 28.95
N ASP A 166 15.86 25.22 30.27
CA ASP A 166 16.92 24.86 31.22
C ASP A 166 17.33 23.39 31.11
N GLN A 167 16.36 22.49 30.90
CA GLN A 167 16.63 21.07 30.70
C GLN A 167 17.32 20.82 29.36
N ILE A 168 16.94 21.56 28.32
CA ILE A 168 17.56 21.49 26.99
C ILE A 168 19.04 21.90 27.06
N VAL A 169 19.34 23.01 27.75
CA VAL A 169 20.72 23.50 27.93
C VAL A 169 21.55 22.50 28.73
N LYS A 170 21.05 22.01 29.87
CA LYS A 170 21.77 21.02 30.70
C LYS A 170 22.04 19.70 29.97
N ALA A 171 21.19 19.31 29.04
CA ALA A 171 21.38 18.08 28.28
C ALA A 171 22.58 18.13 27.32
N ILE A 172 23.05 19.31 26.93
CA ILE A 172 24.25 19.47 26.09
C ILE A 172 25.49 18.88 26.78
N ASP A 173 25.62 19.13 28.08
CA ASP A 173 26.77 18.69 28.87
C ASP A 173 26.81 17.17 29.06
N LEU A 174 25.65 16.51 28.94
CA LEU A 174 25.54 15.05 29.02
C LEU A 174 26.06 14.34 27.77
N ILE A 175 26.23 15.05 26.65
CA ILE A 175 26.70 14.49 25.38
C ILE A 175 28.23 14.45 25.40
N PRO A 176 28.89 13.28 25.39
CA PRO A 176 30.35 13.22 25.51
C PRO A 176 31.09 13.76 24.29
N ASN A 177 30.52 13.53 23.10
CA ASN A 177 31.15 13.92 21.84
C ASN A 177 30.85 15.39 21.50
N PRO A 178 31.87 16.26 21.37
CA PRO A 178 31.66 17.69 21.12
C PRO A 178 30.98 17.99 19.77
N ALA A 179 31.18 17.15 18.74
CA ALA A 179 30.48 17.30 17.46
C ALA A 179 28.97 17.08 17.62
N TRP A 180 28.56 16.12 18.46
CA TRP A 180 27.16 15.87 18.75
C TRP A 180 26.52 16.95 19.64
N ARG A 181 27.31 17.66 20.45
CA ARG A 181 26.83 18.86 21.17
C ARG A 181 26.41 19.96 20.19
N PHE A 182 27.22 20.20 19.16
CA PHE A 182 26.89 21.17 18.10
C PHE A 182 25.62 20.76 17.36
N VAL A 183 25.54 19.50 16.92
CA VAL A 183 24.34 18.93 16.25
C VAL A 183 23.08 19.13 17.10
N TYR A 184 23.14 18.77 18.38
CA TYR A 184 22.04 18.95 19.31
C TYR A 184 21.66 20.43 19.48
N GLY A 185 22.65 21.33 19.62
CA GLY A 185 22.41 22.76 19.79
C GLY A 185 21.69 23.38 18.57
N ILE A 186 22.13 23.01 17.36
CA ILE A 186 21.49 23.47 16.12
C ILE A 186 20.06 22.92 16.00
N MET A 187 19.84 21.64 16.33
CA MET A 187 18.49 21.05 16.36
C MET A 187 17.57 21.76 17.36
N ALA A 188 18.07 22.06 18.56
CA ALA A 188 17.30 22.71 19.62
C ALA A 188 16.98 24.18 19.29
N ALA A 189 17.93 24.93 18.71
CA ALA A 189 17.76 26.35 18.40
C ALA A 189 16.88 26.59 17.17
N TYR A 190 16.96 25.72 16.15
CA TYR A 190 16.26 25.92 14.86
C TYR A 190 15.11 24.94 14.63
N GLY A 191 14.84 24.01 15.56
CA GLY A 191 13.74 23.06 15.45
C GLY A 191 13.92 22.02 14.33
N LEU A 192 15.17 21.68 13.99
CA LEU A 192 15.46 20.74 12.90
C LEU A 192 15.04 19.32 13.25
N ARG A 193 14.51 18.59 12.26
CA ARG A 193 14.32 17.13 12.37
C ARG A 193 15.69 16.45 12.38
N ASN A 194 15.76 15.29 13.04
CA ASN A 194 17.01 14.55 13.26
C ASN A 194 17.87 14.33 12.00
N HIS A 195 17.28 14.24 10.81
CA HIS A 195 18.01 14.04 9.56
C HIS A 195 18.36 15.35 8.84
N GLU A 196 17.68 16.46 9.13
CA GLU A 196 17.88 17.76 8.46
C GLU A 196 19.24 18.36 8.80
N VAL A 197 19.75 18.11 10.02
CA VAL A 197 21.06 18.62 10.48
C VAL A 197 22.26 18.13 9.64
N PHE A 198 22.10 17.04 8.87
CA PHE A 198 23.14 16.51 8.00
C PHE A 198 23.14 17.12 6.58
N PHE A 199 22.22 18.05 6.30
CA PHE A 199 22.11 18.75 5.01
C PHE A 199 22.36 20.26 5.14
N LEU A 200 22.86 20.71 6.29
CA LEU A 200 23.29 22.09 6.54
C LEU A 200 24.67 22.38 5.95
#